data_AF-A0A645D1L7-F1
#
_entry.id   AF-A0A645D1L7-F1
#
_cell.length_a   1.000
_cell.length_b   1.000
_cell.length_c   1.000
_cell.angle_alpha   90.00
_cell.angle_beta   90.00
_cell.angle_gamma   90.00
#
_symmetry.space_group_name_H-M   'P 1'
#
loop_
_entity.id
_entity.type
_entity.pdbx_description
1 polymer ?
#
loop_
_entity_poly.entity_id
_entity_poly.type
_entity_poly.pdbx_seq_one_letter_code
_entity_poly.pdbx_strand_id
1 'polypeptide(L)'
;MNVPVGTLASLLLQWPNFTLAGNSANLLIILLQSAPLVFSIANIMLANNICDYETDISNHRYTLTFYIGKPVAVRLYAWLYYGAFAATTLSVLFGIYPVWMLFIWAIFPIVQRNINRFKAKQDKATTFDLAIKNLILYHGLEIILLTVSLILK
;
A
#
# COMPACT_ATOMS: atom_id res chain seq x y z
N MET A 1 17.44 7.43 -8.48
CA MET A 1 16.77 8.63 -9.02
C MET A 1 17.74 9.80 -8.92
N ASN A 2 18.07 10.47 -10.03
CA ASN A 2 18.91 11.67 -10.02
C ASN A 2 18.00 12.88 -9.77
N VAL A 3 17.76 13.19 -8.50
CA VAL A 3 16.89 14.30 -8.10
C VAL A 3 17.78 15.47 -7.70
N PRO A 4 17.51 16.71 -8.15
CA PRO A 4 18.36 17.85 -7.81
C PRO A 4 18.54 18.00 -6.30
N VAL A 5 19.72 18.47 -5.89
CA VAL A 5 20.05 18.70 -4.48
C VAL A 5 19.05 19.71 -3.89
N GLY A 6 18.44 19.38 -2.76
CA GLY A 6 17.43 20.21 -2.09
C GLY A 6 15.98 19.98 -2.54
N THR A 7 15.70 19.14 -3.55
CA THR A 7 14.31 18.88 -3.99
C THR A 7 13.58 17.86 -3.11
N LEU A 8 14.29 16.88 -2.55
CA LEU A 8 13.68 15.86 -1.65
C LEU A 8 14.24 15.99 -0.23
N ALA A 9 15.39 15.37 0.00
CA ALA A 9 16.19 15.52 1.19
C ALA A 9 17.66 15.34 0.80
N SER A 10 18.53 16.13 1.41
CA SER A 10 19.98 16.07 1.23
C SER A 10 20.64 16.17 2.59
N LEU A 11 21.53 15.23 2.87
CA LEU A 11 22.45 15.27 4.01
C LEU A 11 23.85 15.56 3.46
N LEU A 12 24.40 16.72 3.81
CA LEU A 12 25.78 17.08 3.51
C LEU A 12 26.59 16.94 4.78
N LEU A 13 27.57 16.04 4.78
CA LEU A 13 28.49 15.84 5.89
C LEU A 13 29.81 16.54 5.59
N GLN A 14 30.14 17.58 6.35
CA GLN A 14 31.38 18.36 6.24
C GLN A 14 32.02 18.47 7.62
N TRP A 15 32.66 17.40 8.08
CA TRP A 15 33.16 17.28 9.44
C TRP A 15 33.88 18.56 9.93
N PRO A 16 33.53 19.10 11.12
CA PRO A 16 32.57 18.57 12.11
C PRO A 16 31.10 18.92 11.83
N ASN A 17 30.83 19.69 10.79
CA ASN A 17 29.51 20.21 10.47
C ASN A 17 28.68 19.21 9.65
N PHE A 18 27.36 19.31 9.78
CA PHE A 18 26.43 18.63 8.88
C PHE A 18 25.27 19.56 8.54
N THR A 19 24.73 19.42 7.33
CA THR A 19 23.55 20.15 6.86
C THR A 19 22.51 19.15 6.38
N LEU A 20 21.31 19.22 6.97
CA LEU A 20 20.13 18.52 6.49
C LEU A 20 19.19 19.55 5.86
N ALA A 21 18.90 19.38 4.57
CA ALA A 21 17.96 20.22 3.84
C ALA A 21 16.97 19.36 3.06
N GLY A 22 15.75 19.84 2.84
CA GLY A 22 14.73 19.09 2.11
C GLY A 22 13.43 19.87 1.96
N ASN A 23 12.51 19.31 1.17
CA ASN A 23 11.20 19.88 0.93
C ASN A 23 10.12 18.98 1.56
N SER A 24 9.47 19.47 2.62
CA SER A 24 8.44 18.73 3.33
C SER A 24 7.25 18.37 2.45
N ALA A 25 6.85 19.24 1.52
CA ALA A 25 5.75 18.96 0.59
C ALA A 25 6.12 17.80 -0.35
N ASN A 26 7.32 17.78 -0.91
CA ASN A 26 7.76 16.69 -1.79
C ASN A 26 7.91 15.36 -1.03
N LEU A 27 8.33 15.40 0.23
CA LEU A 27 8.34 14.20 1.08
C LEU A 27 6.92 13.67 1.31
N LEU A 28 5.95 14.55 1.57
CA LEU A 28 4.54 14.16 1.71
C LEU A 28 3.96 13.60 0.40
N ILE A 29 4.33 14.17 -0.75
CA ILE A 29 3.92 13.65 -2.07
C ILE A 29 4.43 12.22 -2.25
N ILE A 30 5.71 11.95 -1.96
CA ILE A 30 6.27 10.61 -2.05
C ILE A 30 5.59 9.64 -1.08
N LEU A 31 5.35 10.06 0.16
CA LEU A 31 4.64 9.24 1.14
C LEU A 31 3.24 8.89 0.65
N LEU A 32 2.51 9.85 0.10
CA LEU A 32 1.15 9.64 -0.40
C LEU A 32 1.13 8.76 -1.66
N GLN A 33 2.04 8.98 -2.61
CA GLN A 33 2.13 8.18 -3.84
C GLN A 33 2.61 6.75 -3.60
N SER A 34 3.49 6.53 -2.62
CA SER A 34 3.98 5.19 -2.27
C SER A 34 3.00 4.41 -1.38
N ALA A 35 2.07 5.09 -0.71
CA ALA A 35 1.12 4.47 0.22
C ALA A 35 0.32 3.30 -0.37
N PRO A 36 -0.24 3.35 -1.61
CA PRO A 36 -0.95 2.21 -2.19
C PRO A 36 -0.10 0.93 -2.24
N LEU A 37 1.16 1.05 -2.66
CA LEU A 37 2.09 -0.08 -2.74
C LEU A 37 2.52 -0.59 -1.36
N VAL A 38 2.80 0.34 -0.43
CA VAL A 38 3.11 0.00 0.96
C VAL A 38 1.94 -0.76 1.58
N PHE A 39 0.71 -0.30 1.38
CA PHE A 39 -0.49 -0.94 1.91
C PHE A 39 -0.74 -2.30 1.27
N SER A 40 -0.56 -2.47 -0.04
CA SER A 40 -0.79 -3.75 -0.72
C SER A 40 0.25 -4.81 -0.31
N ILE A 41 1.52 -4.44 -0.15
CA ILE A 41 2.57 -5.34 0.35
C ILE A 41 2.33 -5.69 1.83
N ALA A 42 2.04 -4.68 2.66
CA ALA A 42 1.70 -4.91 4.06
C ALA A 42 0.46 -5.82 4.20
N ASN A 43 -0.50 -5.69 3.28
CA ASN A 43 -1.70 -6.52 3.25
C ASN A 43 -1.38 -7.99 2.95
N ILE A 44 -0.46 -8.30 2.02
CA ILE A 44 0.01 -9.67 1.77
C ILE A 44 0.71 -10.25 3.00
N MET A 45 1.63 -9.49 3.60
CA MET A 45 2.34 -9.91 4.81
C MET A 45 1.37 -10.20 5.96
N LEU A 46 0.37 -9.33 6.15
CA LEU A 46 -0.66 -9.48 7.15
C LEU A 46 -1.56 -10.69 6.86
N ALA A 47 -1.94 -10.92 5.60
CA ALA A 47 -2.73 -12.09 5.20
C ALA A 47 -2.02 -13.40 5.57
N ASN A 48 -0.71 -13.46 5.32
CA ASN A 48 0.11 -14.61 5.70
C ASN A 48 0.08 -14.84 7.22
N ASN A 49 0.33 -13.78 8.01
CA ASN A 49 0.31 -13.88 9.47
C ASN A 49 -1.08 -14.18 10.06
N ILE A 50 -2.16 -13.80 9.37
CA ILE A 50 -3.52 -14.14 9.80
C ILE A 50 -3.83 -15.62 9.53
N CYS A 51 -3.42 -16.14 8.37
CA CYS A 51 -3.64 -17.54 8.01
C CYS A 51 -2.79 -18.50 8.86
N ASP A 52 -1.56 -18.10 9.22
CA ASP A 52 -0.64 -18.90 10.02
C ASP A 52 -0.82 -18.70 11.54
N TYR A 53 -1.85 -17.98 12.00
CA TYR A 53 -1.96 -17.49 13.39
C TYR A 53 -1.70 -18.57 14.46
N GLU A 54 -2.39 -19.71 14.37
CA GLU A 54 -2.28 -20.80 15.34
C GLU A 54 -0.90 -21.49 15.27
N THR A 55 -0.36 -21.67 14.06
CA THR A 55 0.95 -22.29 13.81
C THR A 55 2.11 -21.37 14.22
N ASP A 56 1.97 -20.06 14.01
CA ASP A 56 2.96 -19.07 14.44
C ASP A 56 3.07 -19.06 15.97
N ILE A 57 1.95 -19.16 16.71
CA ILE A 57 1.97 -19.28 18.17
C ILE A 57 2.66 -20.56 18.63
N SER A 58 2.34 -21.72 18.04
CA SER A 58 2.99 -22.99 18.42
C SER A 58 4.49 -22.98 18.15
N ASN A 59 4.93 -22.19 17.16
CA ASN A 59 6.33 -22.04 16.78
C ASN A 59 7.03 -20.85 17.48
N HIS A 60 6.41 -20.26 18.51
CA HIS A 60 6.92 -19.10 19.24
C HIS A 60 7.22 -17.87 18.36
N ARG A 61 6.48 -17.71 17.26
CA ARG A 61 6.52 -16.55 16.37
C ARG A 61 5.40 -15.58 16.72
N TYR A 62 5.73 -14.53 17.46
CA TYR A 62 4.75 -13.50 17.85
C TYR A 62 4.68 -12.38 16.79
N THR A 63 3.75 -12.53 15.84
CA THR A 63 3.54 -11.57 14.75
C THR A 63 2.60 -10.43 15.15
N LEU A 64 2.40 -9.43 14.28
CA LEU A 64 1.43 -8.35 14.53
C LEU A 64 0.05 -8.91 14.89
N THR A 65 -0.41 -9.95 14.19
CA THR A 65 -1.69 -10.63 14.42
C THR A 65 -1.82 -11.16 15.86
N PHE A 66 -0.73 -11.60 16.49
CA PHE A 66 -0.70 -12.00 17.90
C PHE A 66 -1.02 -10.84 18.83
N TYR A 67 -0.33 -9.70 18.66
CA TYR A 67 -0.48 -8.55 19.55
C TYR A 67 -1.84 -7.85 19.43
N ILE A 68 -2.37 -7.72 18.21
CA ILE A 68 -3.65 -7.02 17.98
C ILE A 68 -4.86 -7.96 17.98
N GLY A 69 -4.62 -9.27 17.92
CA GLY A 69 -5.63 -10.30 17.79
C GLY A 69 -6.17 -10.49 16.36
N LYS A 70 -6.52 -11.74 16.03
CA LYS A 70 -7.03 -12.15 14.71
C LYS A 70 -8.22 -11.29 14.20
N PRO A 71 -9.24 -10.93 15.01
CA PRO A 71 -10.36 -10.12 14.53
C PRO A 71 -9.95 -8.69 14.12
N VAL A 72 -8.99 -8.08 14.85
CA VAL A 72 -8.49 -6.75 14.52
C VAL A 72 -7.62 -6.81 13.27
N ALA A 73 -6.76 -7.83 13.16
CA ALA A 73 -5.93 -8.05 11.98
C ALA A 73 -6.77 -8.22 10.70
N VAL A 74 -7.87 -8.97 10.76
CA VAL A 74 -8.80 -9.12 9.62
C VAL A 74 -9.48 -7.80 9.24
N ARG A 75 -9.77 -6.90 10.21
CA ARG A 75 -10.25 -5.55 9.91
C ARG A 75 -9.15 -4.68 9.29
N LEU A 76 -7.94 -4.74 9.83
CA LEU A 76 -6.78 -4.01 9.31
C LEU A 76 -6.47 -4.42 7.87
N TYR A 77 -6.59 -5.71 7.54
CA TYR A 77 -6.49 -6.21 6.16
C TYR A 77 -7.42 -5.43 5.21
N ALA A 78 -8.70 -5.26 5.56
CA ALA A 78 -9.62 -4.48 4.73
C ALA A 78 -9.23 -3.00 4.67
N TRP A 79 -8.88 -2.40 5.81
CA TRP A 79 -8.51 -0.99 5.90
C TRP A 79 -7.26 -0.62 5.10
N LEU A 80 -6.29 -1.53 4.96
CA LEU A 80 -5.12 -1.29 4.12
C LEU A 80 -5.52 -1.09 2.65
N TYR A 81 -6.45 -1.91 2.12
CA TYR A 81 -6.94 -1.70 0.75
C TYR A 81 -7.78 -0.42 0.63
N TYR A 82 -8.64 -0.11 1.59
CA TYR A 82 -9.37 1.15 1.58
C TYR A 82 -8.42 2.36 1.64
N GLY A 83 -7.34 2.24 2.40
CA GLY A 83 -6.24 3.20 2.45
C GLY A 83 -5.57 3.38 1.10
N ALA A 84 -5.38 2.31 0.32
CA ALA A 84 -4.80 2.40 -1.02
C ALA A 84 -5.68 3.23 -1.96
N PHE A 85 -6.97 2.91 -2.04
CA PHE A 85 -7.94 3.69 -2.82
C PHE A 85 -8.03 5.15 -2.35
N ALA A 86 -8.01 5.38 -1.03
CA ALA A 86 -8.02 6.72 -0.46
C ALA A 86 -6.75 7.49 -0.83
N ALA A 87 -5.57 6.88 -0.76
CA ALA A 87 -4.29 7.51 -1.11
C ALA A 87 -4.22 7.91 -2.60
N THR A 88 -4.70 7.05 -3.50
CA THR A 88 -4.80 7.39 -4.93
C THR A 88 -5.82 8.52 -5.16
N THR A 89 -6.96 8.49 -4.47
CA THR A 89 -7.97 9.57 -4.56
C THR A 89 -7.42 10.89 -4.05
N LEU A 90 -6.77 10.90 -2.89
CA LEU A 90 -6.12 12.09 -2.33
C LEU A 90 -5.02 12.62 -3.25
N SER A 91 -4.23 11.74 -3.88
CA SER A 91 -3.26 12.15 -4.89
C SER A 91 -3.90 12.89 -6.06
N VAL A 92 -5.09 12.48 -6.51
CA VAL A 92 -5.83 13.22 -7.55
C VAL A 92 -6.33 14.57 -7.01
N LEU A 93 -6.90 14.61 -5.82
CA LEU A 93 -7.43 15.84 -5.22
C LEU A 93 -6.34 16.90 -4.96
N PHE A 94 -5.12 16.48 -4.64
CA PHE A 94 -3.97 17.37 -4.49
C PHE A 94 -3.28 17.72 -5.81
N GLY A 95 -3.81 17.28 -6.96
CA GLY A 95 -3.22 17.54 -8.28
C GLY A 95 -1.89 16.83 -8.52
N ILE A 96 -1.57 15.82 -7.70
CA ILE A 96 -0.37 14.98 -7.84
C ILE A 96 -0.57 13.95 -8.97
N TYR A 97 -1.79 13.43 -9.08
CA TYR A 97 -2.22 12.52 -10.14
C TYR A 97 -3.26 13.17 -11.04
N PRO A 98 -3.30 12.81 -12.34
CA PRO A 98 -4.34 13.28 -13.25
C PRO A 98 -5.69 12.70 -12.87
N VAL A 99 -6.77 13.40 -13.21
CA VAL A 99 -8.16 13.01 -12.89
C VAL A 99 -8.51 11.61 -13.36
N TRP A 100 -7.92 11.17 -14.48
CA TRP A 100 -8.09 9.82 -15.04
C TRP A 100 -7.66 8.69 -14.08
N MET A 101 -6.81 8.96 -13.08
CA MET A 101 -6.44 7.96 -12.07
C MET A 101 -7.62 7.52 -11.19
N LEU A 102 -8.72 8.29 -11.15
CA LEU A 102 -9.95 7.87 -10.47
C LEU A 102 -10.60 6.63 -11.10
N PHE A 103 -10.24 6.27 -12.33
CA PHE A 103 -10.65 4.99 -12.92
C PHE A 103 -10.12 3.77 -12.17
N ILE A 104 -9.17 3.94 -11.24
CA ILE A 104 -8.78 2.87 -10.30
C ILE A 104 -9.99 2.30 -9.56
N TRP A 105 -11.03 3.10 -9.29
CA TRP A 105 -12.24 2.63 -8.62
C TRP A 105 -13.04 1.59 -9.43
N ALA A 106 -12.78 1.43 -10.73
CA ALA A 106 -13.43 0.41 -11.55
C ALA A 106 -13.17 -1.03 -11.05
N ILE A 107 -12.03 -1.29 -10.41
CA ILE A 107 -11.70 -2.60 -9.83
C ILE A 107 -12.18 -2.77 -8.39
N PHE A 108 -12.69 -1.71 -7.75
CA PHE A 108 -13.12 -1.74 -6.35
C PHE A 108 -14.14 -2.85 -6.05
N PRO A 109 -15.16 -3.13 -6.87
CA PRO A 109 -16.10 -4.22 -6.61
C PRO A 109 -15.43 -5.61 -6.54
N ILE A 110 -14.41 -5.84 -7.38
CA ILE A 110 -13.66 -7.10 -7.41
C ILE A 110 -12.79 -7.21 -6.15
N VAL A 111 -12.07 -6.14 -5.80
CA VAL A 111 -11.25 -6.08 -4.59
C VAL A 111 -12.12 -6.27 -3.34
N GLN A 112 -13.28 -5.63 -3.26
CA GLN A 112 -14.22 -5.77 -2.15
C GLN A 112 -14.73 -7.21 -2.03
N ARG A 113 -15.04 -7.87 -3.14
CA ARG A 113 -15.45 -9.27 -3.14
C ARG A 113 -14.34 -10.17 -2.59
N ASN A 114 -13.09 -9.93 -3.00
CA ASN A 114 -11.93 -10.67 -2.51
C ASN A 114 -11.69 -10.42 -1.00
N ILE A 115 -11.83 -9.17 -0.54
CA ILE A 115 -11.78 -8.83 0.89
C ILE A 115 -12.85 -9.60 1.67
N ASN A 116 -14.10 -9.60 1.18
CA ASN A 116 -15.20 -10.31 1.84
C ASN A 116 -14.96 -11.82 1.90
N ARG A 117 -14.42 -12.42 0.84
CA ARG A 117 -14.02 -13.84 0.81
C ARG A 117 -12.93 -14.15 1.83
N PHE A 118 -11.88 -13.32 1.89
CA PHE A 118 -10.82 -13.47 2.89
C PHE A 118 -11.37 -13.30 4.31
N LYS A 119 -12.26 -12.33 4.56
CA LYS A 119 -12.91 -12.13 5.86
C LYS A 119 -13.81 -13.29 6.29
N ALA A 120 -14.42 -14.00 5.34
CA ALA A 120 -15.26 -15.15 5.62
C ALA A 120 -14.45 -16.40 6.00
N LYS A 121 -13.27 -16.59 5.38
CA LYS A 121 -12.38 -17.71 5.65
C LYS A 121 -10.93 -17.27 5.48
N GLN A 122 -10.12 -17.36 6.54
CA GLN A 122 -8.69 -17.07 6.50
C GLN A 122 -7.91 -18.38 6.45
N ASP A 123 -7.75 -18.91 5.25
CA ASP A 123 -7.06 -20.17 5.00
C ASP A 123 -6.00 -19.98 3.91
N LYS A 124 -4.78 -20.45 4.20
CA LYS A 124 -3.61 -20.20 3.34
C LYS A 124 -3.73 -20.87 1.98
N ALA A 125 -4.33 -22.06 1.92
CA ALA A 125 -4.49 -22.80 0.68
C ALA A 125 -5.57 -22.21 -0.24
N THR A 126 -6.61 -21.58 0.31
CA THR A 126 -7.80 -21.18 -0.46
C THR A 126 -8.05 -19.68 -0.57
N THR A 127 -7.44 -18.85 0.29
CA THR A 127 -7.77 -17.41 0.37
C THR A 127 -6.56 -16.48 0.45
N PHE A 128 -5.37 -16.97 0.77
CA PHE A 128 -4.16 -16.13 0.78
C PHE A 128 -3.85 -15.53 -0.59
N ASP A 129 -4.07 -16.30 -1.66
CA ASP A 129 -3.89 -15.86 -3.05
C ASP A 129 -4.75 -14.64 -3.42
N LEU A 130 -5.86 -14.39 -2.71
CA LEU A 130 -6.70 -13.22 -2.90
C LEU A 130 -5.94 -11.91 -2.60
N ALA A 131 -5.03 -11.91 -1.63
CA ALA A 131 -4.20 -10.74 -1.32
C ALA A 131 -3.26 -10.40 -2.50
N ILE A 132 -2.66 -11.42 -3.11
CA ILE A 132 -1.78 -11.30 -4.28
C ILE A 132 -2.59 -10.85 -5.51
N LYS A 133 -3.77 -11.46 -5.74
CA LYS A 133 -4.67 -11.08 -6.84
C LYS A 133 -5.11 -9.63 -6.75
N ASN A 134 -5.44 -9.15 -5.55
CA ASN A 134 -5.78 -7.74 -5.35
C ASN A 134 -4.59 -6.82 -5.64
N LEU A 135 -3.36 -7.20 -5.26
CA LEU A 135 -2.16 -6.41 -5.52
C LEU A 135 -1.93 -6.29 -7.04
N ILE A 136 -1.96 -7.41 -7.75
CA ILE A 136 -1.78 -7.46 -9.21
C ILE A 136 -2.88 -6.64 -9.91
N LEU A 137 -4.13 -6.78 -9.48
CA LEU A 137 -5.25 -6.06 -10.08
C LEU A 137 -5.11 -4.54 -9.87
N TYR A 138 -4.79 -4.11 -8.65
CA TYR A 138 -4.62 -2.71 -8.30
C TYR A 138 -3.46 -2.07 -9.06
N HIS A 139 -2.25 -2.60 -8.90
CA HIS A 139 -1.07 -1.99 -9.51
C HIS A 139 -1.00 -2.24 -11.02
N GLY A 140 -1.57 -3.33 -11.51
CA GLY A 140 -1.73 -3.55 -12.95
C GLY A 140 -2.55 -2.45 -13.61
N LEU A 141 -3.71 -2.11 -13.02
CA LEU A 141 -4.52 -0.99 -13.52
C LEU A 141 -3.83 0.36 -13.27
N GLU A 142 -3.19 0.56 -12.12
CA GLU A 142 -2.43 1.78 -11.82
C GLU A 142 -1.36 2.06 -12.89
N ILE A 143 -0.57 1.06 -13.26
CA ILE A 143 0.46 1.18 -14.31
C ILE A 143 -0.17 1.54 -15.65
N ILE A 144 -1.29 0.91 -16.02
CA ILE A 144 -2.00 1.22 -17.27
C ILE A 144 -2.48 2.68 -17.27
N LEU A 145 -3.12 3.13 -16.18
CA LEU A 145 -3.64 4.49 -16.06
C LEU A 145 -2.51 5.53 -16.07
N LEU A 146 -1.40 5.27 -15.38
CA LEU A 146 -0.22 6.14 -15.42
C LEU A 146 0.44 6.16 -16.80
N THR A 147 0.42 5.05 -17.55
CA THR A 147 0.94 5.04 -18.92
C THR A 147 0.05 5.86 -19.85
N VAL A 148 -1.27 5.75 -19.69
CA VAL A 148 -2.24 6.54 -20.47
C VAL A 148 -2.09 8.04 -20.18
N SER A 149 -1.80 8.43 -18.94
CA SER A 149 -1.61 9.85 -18.62
C SER A 149 -0.40 10.48 -19.31
N LEU A 150 0.67 9.71 -19.56
CA LEU A 150 1.82 10.19 -20.31
C LEU A 150 1.47 10.53 -21.78
N ILE A 151 0.46 9.85 -22.34
CA ILE A 151 0.01 10.04 -23.72
C ILE A 151 -1.01 11.19 -23.80
N LEU A 152 -1.94 11.25 -22.84
CA LEU A 152 -3.09 12.16 -22.91
C LEU A 152 -2.84 13.59 -22.42
N LYS A 153 -1.65 13.91 -21.86
CA LYS A 153 -1.29 15.21 -21.26
C LYS A 153 -2.37 15.81 -20.36
#